data_AF-A0AAX6FMF5-F1
#
_entry.id   AF-A0AAX6FMF5-F1
#
_cell.length_a   1.000
_cell.length_b   1.000
_cell.length_c   1.000
_cell.angle_alpha   90.00
_cell.angle_beta   90.00
_cell.angle_gamma   90.00
#
_symmetry.space_group_name_H-M   'P 1'
#
loop_
_entity.id
_entity.type
_entity.pdbx_description
1 polymer ?
#
loop_
_entity_poly.entity_id
_entity_poly.type
_entity_poly.pdbx_seq_one_letter_code
_entity_poly.pdbx_strand_id
1 'polypeptide(L)'
;MPFPTLLRAGAFSSTPPPPPPPSAALIRRRRTAPLVRALWVLSVGALTALAYRTGSAHSHRQFPLLRSKFVNQPSVRNLQSTAMEAASSTVPSIVVYVTVPNKEAGNKLSESIIKERLAACVNRVPGVESVYWWDRKVQRDSEELLIIKTRVSLLDALTEHVKSNHEYEVPEVISMPITGGNLKYLEWIKNNTREN
;
A
#
# COMPACT_ATOMS: atom_id res chain seq x y z
N MET A 1 -2.10 6.86 29.58
CA MET A 1 -3.49 7.38 29.45
C MET A 1 -4.35 6.23 28.96
N PRO A 2 -5.45 5.86 29.63
CA PRO A 2 -6.30 4.78 29.14
C PRO A 2 -7.15 5.32 27.98
N PHE A 3 -7.15 4.61 26.85
CA PHE A 3 -8.03 4.86 25.72
C PHE A 3 -9.50 4.77 26.19
N PRO A 4 -10.39 5.68 25.73
CA PRO A 4 -11.78 5.65 26.14
C PRO A 4 -12.44 4.36 25.64
N THR A 5 -13.11 3.71 26.58
CA THR A 5 -14.23 2.79 26.40
C THR A 5 -15.08 3.30 25.24
N LEU A 6 -15.27 2.48 24.20
CA LEU A 6 -16.47 2.38 23.36
C LEU A 6 -16.09 1.77 21.99
N LEU A 7 -16.34 0.46 21.85
CA LEU A 7 -16.18 -0.27 20.58
C LEU A 7 -17.39 -1.20 20.36
N ARG A 8 -18.54 -0.91 20.97
CA ARG A 8 -19.75 -1.71 20.74
C ARG A 8 -21.01 -0.89 20.82
N ALA A 9 -21.82 -1.03 19.77
CA ALA A 9 -23.20 -0.60 19.67
C ALA A 9 -24.02 -0.99 20.91
N GLY A 10 -24.60 0.01 21.59
CA GLY A 10 -25.82 -0.14 22.39
C GLY A 10 -27.03 0.22 21.51
N ALA A 11 -28.22 -0.36 21.63
CA ALA A 11 -28.78 -1.23 22.66
C ALA A 11 -29.87 -2.11 22.02
N PHE A 12 -29.80 -3.43 22.24
CA PHE A 12 -30.95 -4.32 22.04
C PHE A 12 -31.50 -4.74 23.41
N SER A 13 -32.83 -4.74 23.49
CA SER A 13 -33.62 -5.11 24.64
C SER A 13 -33.25 -6.49 25.19
N SER A 14 -33.46 -6.64 26.49
CA SER A 14 -33.15 -7.81 27.31
C SER A 14 -33.99 -9.03 26.96
N THR A 15 -33.66 -9.73 25.87
CA THR A 15 -34.07 -11.13 25.66
C THR A 15 -32.83 -12.02 25.68
N PRO A 16 -32.83 -13.13 26.46
CA PRO A 16 -31.69 -14.04 26.47
C PRO A 16 -31.52 -14.70 25.09
N PRO A 17 -30.28 -14.93 24.63
CA PRO A 17 -30.03 -15.56 23.34
C PRO A 17 -30.61 -16.99 23.32
N PRO A 18 -31.13 -17.45 22.17
CA PRO A 18 -31.63 -18.82 22.03
C PRO A 18 -30.50 -19.84 22.26
N PRO A 19 -30.82 -21.02 22.80
CA PRO A 19 -29.82 -22.05 23.05
C PRO A 19 -29.15 -22.50 21.73
N PRO A 20 -27.86 -22.87 21.77
CA PRO A 20 -27.16 -23.31 20.58
C PRO A 20 -27.81 -24.59 20.00
N PRO A 21 -27.82 -24.75 18.66
CA PRO A 21 -28.35 -25.95 18.03
C PRO A 21 -27.55 -27.19 18.47
N PRO A 22 -28.21 -28.37 18.57
CA PRO A 22 -27.58 -29.59 19.05
C PRO A 22 -26.39 -29.97 18.16
N SER A 23 -25.25 -30.23 18.81
CA SER A 23 -23.98 -30.60 18.20
C SER A 23 -24.13 -31.81 17.28
N ALA A 24 -24.04 -31.59 15.97
CA ALA A 24 -23.92 -32.68 15.01
C ALA A 24 -22.63 -33.47 15.29
N ALA A 25 -22.79 -34.78 15.45
CA ALA A 25 -21.71 -35.71 15.71
C ALA A 25 -20.59 -35.60 14.66
N LEU A 26 -19.38 -35.28 15.12
CA LEU A 26 -18.17 -35.31 14.30
C LEU A 26 -17.81 -36.77 13.98
N ILE A 27 -18.11 -37.16 12.74
CA ILE A 27 -17.54 -38.35 12.11
C ILE A 27 -16.02 -38.15 12.02
N ARG A 28 -15.31 -38.92 12.84
CA ARG A 28 -13.84 -39.02 12.90
C ARG A 28 -13.30 -39.62 11.60
N ARG A 29 -13.04 -38.79 10.58
CA ARG A 29 -12.25 -39.20 9.40
C ARG A 29 -10.76 -39.20 9.77
N ARG A 30 -10.17 -40.39 9.77
CA ARG A 30 -8.74 -40.66 10.01
C ARG A 30 -7.88 -39.94 8.96
N ARG A 31 -6.86 -39.20 9.43
CA ARG A 31 -5.76 -38.70 8.61
C ARG A 31 -4.79 -39.85 8.32
N THR A 32 -4.46 -40.08 7.06
CA THR A 32 -3.28 -40.85 6.65
C THR A 32 -2.40 -39.93 5.81
N ALA A 33 -1.19 -39.66 6.30
CA ALA A 33 -0.13 -38.99 5.56
C ALA A 33 0.68 -40.03 4.77
N PRO A 34 1.35 -39.64 3.67
CA PRO A 34 2.57 -40.31 3.26
C PRO A 34 3.78 -39.38 3.34
N LEU A 35 4.84 -39.96 3.91
CA LEU A 35 6.21 -39.51 3.97
C LEU A 35 6.95 -39.85 2.65
N VAL A 36 8.06 -39.13 2.44
CA VAL A 36 9.23 -39.44 1.59
C VAL A 36 9.07 -39.29 0.06
N ARG A 37 9.78 -38.32 -0.54
CA ARG A 37 11.07 -38.57 -1.22
C ARG A 37 11.65 -37.31 -1.87
N ALA A 38 12.85 -36.99 -1.40
CA ALA A 38 13.81 -36.11 -2.04
C ALA A 38 14.33 -36.73 -3.34
N LEU A 39 14.63 -35.90 -4.35
CA LEU A 39 15.64 -36.22 -5.37
C LEU A 39 16.22 -34.91 -5.94
N TRP A 40 17.44 -34.61 -5.51
CA TRP A 40 18.37 -33.68 -6.15
C TRP A 40 19.21 -34.48 -7.15
N VAL A 41 19.26 -34.09 -8.43
CA VAL A 41 20.37 -34.46 -9.34
C VAL A 41 20.64 -33.30 -10.30
N LEU A 42 21.94 -33.03 -10.44
CA LEU A 42 22.67 -31.97 -11.14
C LEU A 42 22.68 -32.12 -12.68
N SER A 43 22.94 -31.02 -13.40
CA SER A 43 23.65 -30.93 -14.70
C SER A 43 23.84 -29.42 -15.02
N VAL A 44 25.00 -28.78 -14.81
CA VAL A 44 26.29 -28.77 -15.56
C VAL A 44 26.21 -28.14 -16.96
N GLY A 45 27.06 -27.12 -17.19
CA GLY A 45 27.45 -26.59 -18.52
C GLY A 45 27.61 -25.06 -18.52
N ALA A 46 28.68 -24.45 -18.04
CA ALA A 46 30.07 -24.37 -18.55
C ALA A 46 30.30 -23.33 -19.68
N LEU A 47 31.07 -22.30 -19.32
CA LEU A 47 32.04 -21.49 -20.08
C LEU A 47 31.69 -20.84 -21.42
N THR A 48 31.98 -19.54 -21.53
CA THR A 48 33.13 -19.06 -22.33
C THR A 48 33.52 -17.62 -21.95
N ALA A 49 34.78 -17.46 -21.55
CA ALA A 49 35.48 -16.19 -21.46
C ALA A 49 36.80 -16.34 -22.25
N LEU A 50 37.04 -15.47 -23.24
CA LEU A 50 38.35 -15.13 -23.83
C LEU A 50 38.09 -13.99 -24.85
N ALA A 51 38.44 -12.72 -24.63
CA ALA A 51 39.77 -12.10 -24.53
C ALA A 51 40.61 -12.18 -25.82
N TYR A 52 40.72 -11.06 -26.56
CA TYR A 52 41.88 -10.64 -27.37
C TYR A 52 41.88 -9.09 -27.38
N ARG A 53 42.85 -8.38 -26.75
CA ARG A 53 44.14 -7.88 -27.30
C ARG A 53 43.95 -7.01 -28.56
N THR A 54 44.56 -5.85 -28.81
CA THR A 54 45.75 -5.12 -28.31
C THR A 54 45.92 -3.82 -29.13
N GLY A 55 46.64 -2.83 -28.57
CA GLY A 55 47.43 -1.84 -29.32
C GLY A 55 46.85 -0.42 -29.30
N SER A 56 47.61 0.67 -29.21
CA SER A 56 49.05 0.90 -29.06
C SER A 56 49.28 2.38 -28.72
N ALA A 57 50.50 2.67 -28.30
CA ALA A 57 50.99 3.89 -27.68
C ALA A 57 51.34 5.06 -28.63
N HIS A 58 51.38 6.26 -28.02
CA HIS A 58 52.32 7.38 -28.19
C HIS A 58 52.47 8.10 -29.55
N SER A 59 52.29 9.43 -29.55
CA SER A 59 53.35 10.34 -29.98
C SER A 59 53.20 11.77 -29.45
N HIS A 60 54.34 12.29 -29.02
CA HIS A 60 54.62 13.58 -28.41
C HIS A 60 54.81 14.63 -29.51
N ARG A 61 54.18 15.81 -29.41
CA ARG A 61 54.76 17.05 -29.96
C ARG A 61 54.45 18.23 -29.05
N GLN A 62 55.51 18.94 -28.71
CA GLN A 62 55.58 20.08 -27.79
C GLN A 62 55.58 21.42 -28.55
N PHE A 63 54.85 22.39 -27.97
CA PHE A 63 55.08 23.86 -27.86
C PHE A 63 55.15 24.73 -29.14
N PRO A 64 54.89 26.07 -29.08
CA PRO A 64 54.94 26.97 -27.92
C PRO A 64 53.81 28.02 -27.74
N LEU A 65 53.93 28.73 -26.61
CA LEU A 65 53.29 29.94 -26.11
C LEU A 65 52.80 30.97 -27.15
N LEU A 66 51.55 31.46 -26.98
CA LEU A 66 51.22 32.87 -27.20
C LEU A 66 50.06 33.36 -26.32
N ARG A 67 50.44 34.24 -25.40
CA ARG A 67 49.68 35.23 -24.63
C ARG A 67 48.63 35.95 -25.49
N SER A 68 47.36 36.04 -25.05
CA SER A 68 46.54 37.26 -25.18
C SER A 68 45.11 37.11 -24.62
N LYS A 69 44.84 37.94 -23.60
CA LYS A 69 43.60 38.70 -23.33
C LYS A 69 42.30 37.95 -23.01
N PHE A 70 42.00 37.97 -21.71
CA PHE A 70 40.70 38.32 -21.13
C PHE A 70 39.66 38.82 -22.16
N VAL A 71 38.63 38.02 -22.36
CA VAL A 71 37.31 38.49 -22.84
C VAL A 71 36.27 37.76 -22.00
N ASN A 72 35.49 38.56 -21.27
CA ASN A 72 34.30 38.13 -20.53
C ASN A 72 33.35 37.37 -21.47
N GLN A 73 33.17 36.07 -21.24
CA GLN A 73 31.95 35.39 -21.69
C GLN A 73 30.85 35.69 -20.68
N PRO A 74 29.69 36.23 -21.07
CA PRO A 74 28.53 36.21 -20.21
C PRO A 74 28.14 34.74 -20.02
N SER A 75 28.20 34.29 -18.76
CA SER A 75 27.63 33.03 -18.32
C SER A 75 26.21 32.93 -18.84
N VAL A 76 25.93 31.89 -19.62
CA VAL A 76 24.57 31.46 -19.96
C VAL A 76 23.89 31.09 -18.63
N ARG A 77 23.36 32.10 -17.94
CA ARG A 77 22.57 31.95 -16.74
C ARG A 77 21.23 31.37 -17.18
N ASN A 78 21.04 30.09 -16.89
CA ASN A 78 19.78 29.47 -16.49
C ASN A 78 18.52 30.15 -17.05
N LEU A 79 18.29 29.97 -18.35
CA LEU A 79 17.02 30.28 -18.99
C LEU A 79 16.19 29.00 -19.07
N GLN A 80 15.95 28.37 -17.92
CA GLN A 80 15.15 27.15 -17.76
C GLN A 80 14.74 26.99 -16.29
N SER A 81 14.07 27.99 -15.71
CA SER A 81 13.55 27.87 -14.32
C SER A 81 12.19 28.54 -14.08
N THR A 82 11.48 28.96 -15.12
CA THR A 82 10.19 29.65 -14.95
C THR A 82 9.05 29.07 -15.81
N ALA A 83 9.17 27.84 -16.31
CA ALA A 83 8.13 27.19 -17.11
C ALA A 83 7.98 25.66 -16.90
N MET A 84 8.26 25.16 -15.69
CA MET A 84 7.99 23.75 -15.33
C MET A 84 7.36 23.59 -13.94
N GLU A 85 6.75 24.66 -13.42
CA GLU A 85 5.93 24.63 -12.20
C GLU A 85 4.43 24.61 -12.51
N ALA A 86 4.08 24.19 -13.74
CA ALA A 86 2.72 23.95 -14.17
C ALA A 86 2.56 22.45 -14.50
N ALA A 87 1.82 21.77 -13.63
CA ALA A 87 1.34 20.38 -13.71
C ALA A 87 2.37 19.27 -13.41
N SER A 88 2.67 19.06 -12.12
CA SER A 88 3.00 17.69 -11.66
C SER A 88 1.83 16.77 -12.03
N SER A 89 2.09 15.75 -12.85
CA SER A 89 1.07 14.79 -13.30
C SER A 89 0.55 13.90 -12.16
N THR A 90 1.26 13.88 -11.03
CA THR A 90 0.91 13.12 -9.82
C THR A 90 0.57 14.03 -8.65
N VAL A 91 0.00 13.43 -7.60
CA VAL A 91 -0.30 14.07 -6.31
C VAL A 91 0.24 13.21 -5.18
N PRO A 92 0.59 13.80 -4.02
CA PRO A 92 0.92 13.03 -2.83
C PRO A 92 -0.18 12.02 -2.52
N SER A 93 0.19 10.75 -2.45
CA SER A 93 -0.74 9.63 -2.33
C SER A 93 -0.41 8.77 -1.11
N ILE A 94 -1.42 8.09 -0.59
CA ILE A 94 -1.35 7.25 0.62
C ILE A 94 -2.05 5.93 0.39
N VAL A 95 -1.59 4.92 1.13
CA VAL A 95 -2.35 3.69 1.39
C VAL A 95 -3.01 3.84 2.75
N VAL A 96 -4.32 3.58 2.82
CA VAL A 96 -5.10 3.62 4.06
C VAL A 96 -5.57 2.21 4.39
N TYR A 97 -5.39 1.81 5.65
CA TYR A 97 -5.89 0.55 6.21
C TYR A 97 -7.13 0.83 7.03
N VAL A 98 -8.15 0.00 6.81
CA VAL A 98 -9.40 0.00 7.56
C VAL A 98 -9.82 -1.45 7.76
N THR A 99 -10.10 -1.87 8.99
CA THR A 99 -10.71 -3.18 9.26
C THR A 99 -12.23 -3.06 9.30
N VAL A 100 -12.93 -4.11 8.89
CA VAL A 100 -14.40 -4.20 8.90
C VAL A 100 -14.86 -5.55 9.45
N PRO A 101 -16.02 -5.62 10.13
CA PRO A 101 -16.45 -6.82 10.86
C PRO A 101 -16.82 -8.01 9.96
N ASN A 102 -17.19 -7.76 8.70
CA ASN A 102 -17.64 -8.82 7.80
C ASN A 102 -17.58 -8.42 6.32
N LYS A 103 -17.84 -9.42 5.47
CA LYS A 103 -17.81 -9.31 4.01
C LYS A 103 -18.80 -8.29 3.45
N GLU A 104 -20.02 -8.24 4.01
CA GLU A 104 -21.05 -7.30 3.53
C GLU A 104 -20.67 -5.85 3.86
N ALA A 105 -20.17 -5.59 5.07
CA ALA A 105 -19.67 -4.29 5.48
C ALA A 105 -18.51 -3.84 4.58
N GLY A 106 -17.53 -4.72 4.33
CA GLY A 106 -16.42 -4.44 3.43
C GLY A 106 -16.83 -4.13 2.00
N ASN A 107 -17.83 -4.83 1.47
CA ASN A 107 -18.41 -4.56 0.14
C ASN A 107 -19.05 -3.17 0.09
N LYS A 108 -19.99 -2.90 1.01
CA LYS A 108 -20.75 -1.64 1.04
C LYS A 108 -19.82 -0.44 1.22
N LEU A 109 -18.89 -0.54 2.16
CA LEU A 109 -17.95 0.54 2.45
C LEU A 109 -17.03 0.80 1.26
N SER A 110 -16.45 -0.25 0.67
CA SER A 110 -15.60 -0.12 -0.53
C SER A 110 -16.35 0.52 -1.70
N GLU A 111 -17.58 0.10 -1.97
CA GLU A 111 -18.40 0.69 -3.04
C GLU A 111 -18.70 2.16 -2.79
N SER A 112 -19.09 2.52 -1.56
CA SER A 112 -19.40 3.91 -1.22
C SER A 112 -18.18 4.83 -1.38
N ILE A 113 -17.00 4.40 -0.91
CA ILE A 113 -15.74 5.14 -1.03
C ILE A 113 -15.41 5.44 -2.51
N ILE A 114 -15.56 4.45 -3.39
CA ILE A 114 -15.28 4.62 -4.82
C ILE A 114 -16.34 5.50 -5.49
N LYS A 115 -17.63 5.30 -5.18
CA LYS A 115 -18.74 6.12 -5.72
C LYS A 115 -18.58 7.59 -5.37
N GLU A 116 -18.13 7.90 -4.16
CA GLU A 116 -17.86 9.26 -3.70
C GLU A 116 -16.50 9.83 -4.17
N ARG A 117 -15.74 9.02 -4.92
CA ARG A 117 -14.39 9.35 -5.42
C ARG A 117 -13.41 9.74 -4.32
N LEU A 118 -13.59 9.17 -3.13
CA LEU A 118 -12.71 9.36 -1.97
C LEU A 118 -11.43 8.52 -2.06
N ALA A 119 -11.42 7.50 -2.92
CA ALA A 119 -10.24 6.72 -3.27
C ALA A 119 -10.33 6.24 -4.72
N ALA A 120 -9.17 5.92 -5.31
CA ALA A 120 -9.13 5.36 -6.65
C ALA A 120 -9.37 3.85 -6.66
N CYS A 121 -8.91 3.15 -5.61
CA CYS A 121 -8.96 1.70 -5.53
C CYS A 121 -9.06 1.23 -4.07
N VAL A 122 -9.79 0.15 -3.84
CA VAL A 122 -9.82 -0.60 -2.58
C VAL A 122 -9.53 -2.07 -2.87
N ASN A 123 -8.54 -2.67 -2.20
CA ASN A 123 -8.40 -4.13 -2.15
C ASN A 123 -9.01 -4.62 -0.85
N ARG A 124 -9.67 -5.78 -0.89
CA ARG A 124 -10.24 -6.44 0.28
C ARG A 124 -9.48 -7.73 0.56
N VAL A 125 -8.99 -7.88 1.78
CA VAL A 125 -8.30 -9.09 2.26
C VAL A 125 -9.23 -9.78 3.26
N PRO A 126 -9.87 -10.89 2.87
CA PRO A 126 -10.78 -11.61 3.75
C PRO A 126 -10.03 -12.51 4.75
N GLY A 127 -10.70 -12.86 5.85
CA GLY A 127 -10.22 -13.86 6.80
C GLY A 127 -9.06 -13.37 7.69
N VAL A 128 -9.06 -12.08 8.03
CA VAL A 128 -8.12 -11.50 8.99
C VAL A 128 -8.62 -11.81 10.40
N GLU A 129 -7.72 -12.23 11.28
CA GLU A 129 -8.01 -12.32 12.72
C GLU A 129 -7.36 -11.13 13.42
N SER A 130 -8.19 -10.30 14.06
CA SER A 130 -7.75 -9.16 14.85
C SER A 130 -7.67 -9.55 16.31
N VAL A 131 -6.49 -9.39 16.91
CA VAL A 131 -6.21 -9.74 18.31
C VAL A 131 -5.84 -8.46 19.07
N TYR A 132 -6.62 -8.12 20.09
CA TYR A 132 -6.44 -6.85 20.82
C TYR A 132 -6.83 -6.98 22.29
N TRP A 133 -6.43 -6.01 23.11
CA TRP A 133 -6.75 -5.97 24.53
C TRP A 133 -7.96 -5.07 24.79
N TRP A 134 -9.04 -5.63 25.31
CA TRP A 134 -10.26 -4.88 25.64
C TRP A 134 -11.03 -5.56 26.76
N ASP A 135 -11.70 -4.77 27.61
CA ASP A 135 -12.40 -5.25 28.81
C ASP A 135 -11.55 -6.20 29.68
N ARG A 136 -10.28 -5.80 29.90
CA ARG A 136 -9.28 -6.53 30.70
C ARG A 136 -8.99 -7.96 30.22
N LYS A 137 -9.24 -8.27 28.95
CA LYS A 137 -8.92 -9.57 28.35
C LYS A 137 -8.45 -9.43 26.90
N VAL A 138 -7.81 -10.48 26.40
CA VAL A 138 -7.49 -10.61 24.98
C VAL A 138 -8.75 -10.98 24.23
N GLN A 139 -9.14 -10.16 23.26
CA GLN A 139 -10.22 -10.40 22.33
C GLN A 139 -9.66 -10.93 21.01
N ARG A 140 -10.51 -11.62 20.26
CA ARG A 140 -10.24 -12.09 18.90
C ARG A 140 -11.50 -11.94 18.08
N ASP A 141 -11.42 -11.18 17.00
CA ASP A 141 -12.52 -11.02 16.04
C ASP A 141 -12.06 -11.39 14.63
N SER A 142 -12.98 -11.98 13.86
CA SER A 142 -12.78 -12.24 12.44
C SER A 142 -13.22 -11.03 11.64
N GLU A 143 -12.34 -10.50 10.81
CA GLU A 143 -12.53 -9.26 10.08
C GLU A 143 -12.08 -9.39 8.61
N GLU A 144 -12.31 -8.33 7.85
CA GLU A 144 -11.61 -8.10 6.59
C GLU A 144 -10.77 -6.83 6.70
N LEU A 145 -9.61 -6.82 6.02
CA LEU A 145 -8.79 -5.62 5.87
C LEU A 145 -9.05 -4.97 4.50
N LEU A 146 -9.36 -3.68 4.52
CA LEU A 146 -9.43 -2.82 3.35
C LEU A 146 -8.08 -2.12 3.15
N ILE A 147 -7.55 -2.20 1.94
CA ILE A 147 -6.31 -1.52 1.51
C ILE A 147 -6.68 -0.50 0.43
N ILE A 148 -6.85 0.73 0.86
CA ILE A 148 -7.41 1.84 0.09
C ILE A 148 -6.27 2.72 -0.45
N LYS A 149 -6.29 3.07 -1.74
CA LYS A 149 -5.28 3.94 -2.36
C LYS A 149 -5.94 5.27 -2.73
N THR A 150 -5.47 6.35 -2.12
CA THR A 150 -6.04 7.68 -2.30
C THR A 150 -4.98 8.78 -2.20
N ARG A 151 -5.41 10.03 -2.34
CA ARG A 151 -4.59 11.24 -2.14
C ARG A 151 -4.45 11.54 -0.65
N VAL A 152 -3.32 12.11 -0.26
CA VAL A 152 -3.12 12.62 1.11
C VAL A 152 -4.22 13.63 1.49
N SER A 153 -4.62 14.48 0.55
CA SER A 153 -5.62 15.54 0.79
C SER A 153 -7.01 15.02 1.16
N LEU A 154 -7.33 13.77 0.82
CA LEU A 154 -8.64 13.14 1.06
C LEU A 154 -8.68 12.32 2.34
N LEU A 155 -7.60 12.26 3.13
CA LEU A 155 -7.55 11.45 4.34
C LEU A 155 -8.66 11.81 5.34
N ASP A 156 -8.88 13.11 5.58
CA ASP A 156 -9.90 13.56 6.54
C ASP A 156 -11.31 13.23 6.04
N ALA A 157 -11.60 13.52 4.76
CA ALA A 157 -12.89 13.19 4.15
C ALA A 157 -13.15 11.68 4.13
N LEU A 158 -12.14 10.87 3.82
CA LEU A 158 -12.22 9.41 3.87
C LEU A 158 -12.46 8.92 5.31
N THR A 159 -11.80 9.51 6.30
CA THR A 159 -11.95 9.13 7.71
C THR A 159 -13.35 9.42 8.22
N GLU A 160 -13.90 10.60 7.92
CA GLU A 160 -15.28 10.94 8.29
C GLU A 160 -16.31 10.06 7.55
N HIS A 161 -16.04 9.74 6.28
CA HIS A 161 -16.88 8.81 5.53
C HIS A 161 -16.89 7.42 6.15
N VAL A 162 -15.73 6.90 6.54
CA VAL A 162 -15.62 5.62 7.24
C VAL A 162 -16.38 5.69 8.55
N LYS A 163 -16.12 6.66 9.42
CA LYS A 163 -16.82 6.82 10.70
C LYS A 163 -18.35 6.84 10.55
N SER A 164 -18.86 7.51 9.54
CA SER A 164 -20.31 7.63 9.30
C SER A 164 -20.95 6.34 8.77
N ASN A 165 -20.16 5.42 8.21
CA ASN A 165 -20.63 4.21 7.54
C ASN A 165 -20.05 2.93 8.17
N HIS A 166 -19.50 3.02 9.38
CA HIS A 166 -18.87 1.90 10.07
C HIS A 166 -19.67 1.47 11.31
N GLU A 167 -19.69 0.17 11.59
CA GLU A 167 -20.41 -0.40 12.75
C GLU A 167 -19.72 -0.09 14.09
N TYR A 168 -18.39 -0.04 14.06
CA TYR A 168 -17.59 0.33 15.22
C TYR A 168 -17.65 1.83 15.48
N GLU A 169 -17.70 2.20 16.77
CA GLU A 169 -17.66 3.59 17.20
C GLU A 169 -16.30 4.25 16.95
N VAL A 170 -15.22 3.48 17.14
CA VAL A 170 -13.85 3.90 16.84
C VAL A 170 -13.27 2.94 15.80
N PRO A 171 -13.56 3.15 14.50
CA PRO A 171 -13.01 2.30 13.45
C PRO A 171 -11.51 2.53 13.28
N GLU A 172 -10.77 1.48 12.94
CA GLU A 172 -9.37 1.61 12.53
C GLU A 172 -9.32 2.38 11.20
N VAL A 173 -8.63 3.51 11.17
CA VAL A 173 -8.28 4.24 9.94
C VAL A 173 -6.87 4.79 10.11
N ILE A 174 -5.90 4.13 9.47
CA ILE A 174 -4.48 4.54 9.53
C ILE A 174 -3.91 4.64 8.11
N SER A 175 -2.93 5.52 7.91
CA SER A 175 -2.36 5.76 6.58
C SER A 175 -0.84 5.63 6.54
N MET A 176 -0.33 5.24 5.37
CA MET A 176 1.09 5.16 5.06
C MET A 176 1.38 5.89 3.74
N PRO A 177 2.48 6.67 3.66
CA PRO A 177 2.80 7.43 2.45
C PRO A 177 3.24 6.50 1.31
N ILE A 178 2.79 6.81 0.08
CA ILE A 178 3.31 6.23 -1.15
C ILE A 178 4.49 7.09 -1.61
N THR A 179 5.70 6.57 -1.52
CA THR A 179 6.95 7.30 -1.85
C THR A 179 7.41 7.13 -3.30
N GLY A 180 6.76 6.25 -4.07
CA GLY A 180 7.08 5.99 -5.47
C GLY A 180 6.22 4.87 -6.05
N GLY A 181 6.46 4.52 -7.32
CA GLY A 181 5.74 3.46 -8.01
C GLY A 181 5.65 3.70 -9.52
N ASN A 182 4.78 2.96 -10.19
CA ASN A 182 4.51 3.18 -11.61
C ASN A 182 3.84 4.56 -11.81
N LEU A 183 4.50 5.46 -12.54
CA LEU A 183 4.04 6.83 -12.77
C LEU A 183 2.61 6.88 -13.32
N LYS A 184 2.28 6.03 -14.31
CA LYS A 184 0.94 5.96 -14.90
C LYS A 184 -0.13 5.55 -13.89
N TYR A 185 0.24 4.73 -12.89
CA TYR A 185 -0.67 4.32 -11.83
C TYR A 185 -0.92 5.47 -10.83
N LEU A 186 0.12 6.24 -10.50
CA LEU A 186 -0.01 7.43 -9.63
C LEU A 186 -0.83 8.53 -10.30
N GLU A 187 -0.64 8.74 -11.61
CA GLU A 187 -1.50 9.60 -12.44
C GLU A 187 -2.95 9.10 -12.45
N TRP A 188 -3.15 7.79 -12.57
CA TRP A 188 -4.47 7.20 -12.50
C TRP A 188 -5.13 7.41 -11.12
N ILE A 189 -4.40 7.31 -10.01
CA ILE A 189 -4.91 7.64 -8.67
C ILE A 189 -5.41 9.08 -8.65
N LYS A 190 -4.60 10.03 -9.14
CA LYS A 190 -5.00 11.44 -9.27
C LYS A 190 -6.30 11.53 -10.07
N ASN A 191 -6.34 11.02 -11.29
CA ASN A 191 -7.48 11.23 -12.19
C ASN A 191 -8.79 10.55 -11.71
N ASN A 192 -8.70 9.55 -10.82
CA ASN A 192 -9.85 8.79 -10.32
C ASN A 192 -10.24 9.11 -8.88
N THR A 193 -9.75 10.23 -8.34
CA THR A 193 -10.14 10.78 -7.04
C THR A 193 -10.62 12.21 -7.21
N ARG A 194 -11.56 12.65 -6.37
CA ARG A 194 -12.04 14.03 -6.40
C ARG A 194 -10.99 15.02 -5.92
N GLU A 195 -11.21 16.28 -6.24
CA GLU A 195 -10.51 17.40 -5.64
C GLU A 195 -11.17 17.76 -4.29
N ASN A 196 -10.42 18.36 -3.38
CA ASN A 196 -10.90 18.69 -2.02
C ASN A 196 -12.02 19.72 -2.03
#